data_AF-A0A4R8T026-F1
#
_entry.id   AF-A0A4R8T026-F1
#
_cell.length_a   1.000
_cell.length_b   1.000
_cell.length_c   1.000
_cell.angle_alpha   90.00
_cell.angle_beta   90.00
_cell.angle_gamma   90.00
#
_symmetry.space_group_name_H-M   'P 1'
#
loop_
_entity.id
_entity.type
_entity.pdbx_description
1 polymer ?
#
loop_
_entity_poly.entity_id
_entity_poly.type
_entity_poly.pdbx_seq_one_letter_code
_entity_poly.pdbx_strand_id
1 'polypeptide(L)'
;MTTPSGIKRLLERKFEHKESKLKAIVAIDRDIEDKQNEIKKLIEDHRAAFDGLLADGFSSTDLASIGITRHRRLYGENKRKKDSATAKSPENAGQNSDSATYNENTNNDHHNEGS
;
A
#
# COMPACT_ATOMS: atom_id res chain seq x y z
N MET A 1 8.94 35.14 31.82
CA MET A 1 8.48 33.81 32.28
C MET A 1 7.40 33.29 31.34
N THR A 2 7.47 32.04 30.93
CA THR A 2 6.41 31.35 30.17
C THR A 2 5.27 30.99 31.13
N THR A 3 4.05 31.44 30.84
CA THR A 3 2.89 31.11 31.67
C THR A 3 2.30 29.74 31.27
N PRO A 4 1.67 29.01 32.20
CA PRO A 4 0.95 27.78 31.87
C PRO A 4 -0.09 27.96 30.75
N SER A 5 -0.72 29.13 30.67
CA SER A 5 -1.65 29.50 29.59
C SER A 5 -0.96 29.64 28.23
N GLY A 6 0.26 30.17 28.18
CA GLY A 6 1.06 30.26 26.96
C GLY A 6 1.51 28.88 26.45
N ILE A 7 1.85 27.97 27.37
CA ILE A 7 2.21 26.58 27.04
C ILE A 7 0.99 25.83 26.50
N LYS A 8 -0.19 25.96 27.13
CA LYS A 8 -1.44 25.35 26.65
C LYS A 8 -1.79 25.81 25.23
N ARG A 9 -1.75 27.12 24.97
CA ARG A 9 -2.04 27.70 23.64
C ARG A 9 -1.02 27.27 22.58
N LEU A 10 0.25 27.08 22.96
CA LEU A 10 1.28 26.57 22.06
C LEU A 10 1.05 25.09 21.71
N LEU A 11 0.66 24.28 22.69
CA LEU A 11 0.34 22.87 22.48
C LEU A 11 -0.88 22.70 21.58
N GLU A 12 -1.97 23.42 21.85
CA GLU A 12 -3.19 23.44 21.02
C GLU A 12 -2.86 23.76 19.56
N ARG A 13 -2.10 24.85 19.30
CA ARG A 13 -1.68 25.23 17.95
C ARG A 13 -0.83 24.14 17.27
N LYS A 14 0.04 23.46 18.02
CA LYS A 14 0.85 22.35 17.48
C LYS A 14 0.00 21.13 17.16
N PHE A 15 -1.01 20.82 17.98
CA PHE A 15 -1.96 19.74 17.70
C PHE A 15 -2.81 20.04 16.47
N GLU A 16 -3.40 21.24 16.38
CA GLU A 16 -4.15 21.70 15.19
C GLU A 16 -3.31 21.62 13.91
N HIS A 17 -2.04 22.06 13.99
CA HIS A 17 -1.15 22.02 12.82
C HIS A 17 -0.80 20.59 12.39
N LYS A 18 -0.60 19.67 13.35
CA LYS A 18 -0.39 18.25 13.04
C LYS A 18 -1.65 17.62 12.43
N GLU A 19 -2.82 17.91 12.99
CA GLU A 19 -4.10 17.41 12.48
C GLU A 19 -4.38 17.94 11.06
N SER A 20 -4.10 19.22 10.80
CA SER A 20 -4.21 19.82 9.47
C SER A 20 -3.30 19.14 8.43
N LYS A 21 -2.06 18.81 8.79
CA LYS A 21 -1.14 18.07 7.91
C LYS A 21 -1.63 16.66 7.61
N LEU A 22 -2.15 15.94 8.61
CA LEU A 22 -2.74 14.62 8.41
C LEU A 22 -3.97 14.68 7.50
N LYS A 23 -4.84 15.67 7.68
CA LYS A 23 -6.00 15.90 6.80
C LYS A 23 -5.58 16.20 5.37
N ALA A 24 -4.50 16.97 5.16
CA ALA A 24 -3.97 17.24 3.83
C ALA A 24 -3.45 15.97 3.14
N ILE A 25 -2.75 15.09 3.86
CA ILE A 25 -2.28 13.81 3.31
C ILE A 25 -3.47 12.93 2.93
N VAL A 26 -4.48 12.79 3.80
CA VAL A 26 -5.69 12.01 3.51
C VAL A 26 -6.45 12.56 2.30
N ALA A 27 -6.49 13.89 2.12
CA ALA A 27 -7.08 14.51 0.95
C ALA A 27 -6.30 14.15 -0.33
N ILE A 28 -4.97 14.23 -0.30
CA ILE A 28 -4.11 13.83 -1.43
C ILE A 28 -4.30 12.35 -1.76
N ASP A 29 -4.36 11.47 -0.76
CA ASP A 29 -4.57 10.03 -0.98
C ASP A 29 -5.92 9.77 -1.67
N ARG A 30 -6.98 10.47 -1.28
CA ARG A 30 -8.29 10.39 -1.94
C ARG A 30 -8.23 10.88 -3.38
N ASP A 31 -7.58 12.02 -3.63
CA ASP A 31 -7.43 12.55 -4.99
C ASP A 31 -6.65 11.58 -5.90
N ILE A 32 -5.65 10.90 -5.35
CA ILE A 32 -4.90 9.85 -6.06
C ILE A 32 -5.84 8.68 -6.40
N GLU A 33 -6.64 8.20 -5.45
CA GLU A 33 -7.58 7.10 -5.68
C GLU A 33 -8.62 7.47 -6.75
N ASP A 34 -9.18 8.68 -6.69
CA ASP A 34 -10.16 9.16 -7.66
C ASP A 34 -9.56 9.26 -9.06
N LYS A 35 -8.34 9.80 -9.19
CA LYS A 35 -7.64 9.87 -10.48
C LYS A 35 -7.30 8.50 -11.03
N GLN A 36 -6.92 7.55 -10.17
CA GLN A 36 -6.72 6.16 -10.59
C GLN A 36 -8.01 5.52 -11.12
N ASN A 37 -9.15 5.79 -10.47
CA ASN A 37 -10.45 5.28 -10.92
C ASN A 37 -10.89 5.92 -12.25
N GLU A 38 -10.64 7.21 -12.42
CA GLU A 38 -10.88 7.94 -13.68
C GLU A 38 -10.05 7.33 -14.83
N ILE A 39 -8.76 7.08 -14.61
CA ILE A 39 -7.88 6.43 -15.60
C ILE A 39 -8.38 5.03 -15.94
N LYS A 40 -8.80 4.23 -14.94
CA LYS A 40 -9.35 2.89 -15.19
C LYS A 40 -10.57 2.95 -16.10
N LYS A 41 -11.49 3.90 -15.84
CA LYS A 41 -12.69 4.08 -16.66
C LYS A 41 -12.32 4.41 -18.11
N LEU A 42 -11.41 5.38 -18.31
CA LEU A 42 -10.96 5.76 -19.65
C LEU A 42 -10.31 4.59 -20.41
N ILE A 43 -9.54 3.75 -19.72
CA ILE A 43 -8.94 2.55 -20.33
C ILE A 43 -10.02 1.57 -20.77
N GLU A 44 -11.04 1.32 -19.94
CA GLU A 44 -12.09 0.37 -20.29
C GLU A 44 -13.00 0.92 -21.41
N ASP A 45 -13.30 2.22 -21.39
CA ASP A 45 -14.04 2.90 -22.46
C ASP A 45 -13.27 2.82 -23.80
N HIS A 46 -11.95 3.06 -23.78
CA HIS A 46 -11.10 2.90 -24.97
C HIS A 46 -11.11 1.44 -25.47
N ARG A 47 -11.07 0.47 -24.58
CA ARG A 47 -11.08 -0.96 -24.96
C ARG A 47 -12.42 -1.35 -25.56
N ALA A 48 -13.52 -0.89 -24.99
CA ALA A 48 -14.86 -1.12 -25.53
C ALA A 48 -15.00 -0.49 -26.92
N ALA A 49 -14.50 0.74 -27.12
CA ALA A 49 -14.49 1.38 -28.43
C ALA A 49 -13.65 0.61 -29.46
N PHE A 50 -12.45 0.14 -29.06
CA PHE A 50 -11.60 -0.70 -29.91
C PHE A 50 -12.31 -2.00 -30.30
N ASP A 51 -12.99 -2.65 -29.35
CA ASP A 51 -13.72 -3.89 -29.60
C ASP A 51 -14.96 -3.67 -30.47
N GLY A 52 -15.61 -2.49 -30.37
CA GLY A 52 -16.65 -2.05 -31.28
C GLY A 52 -16.15 -1.93 -32.72
N LEU A 53 -14.98 -1.32 -32.94
CA LEU A 53 -14.36 -1.23 -34.27
C LEU A 53 -14.04 -2.61 -34.84
N LEU A 54 -13.57 -3.56 -34.02
CA LEU A 54 -13.37 -4.94 -34.47
C LEU A 54 -14.70 -5.61 -34.87
N ALA A 55 -15.77 -5.37 -34.11
CA ALA A 55 -17.10 -5.91 -34.42
C ALA A 55 -17.71 -5.31 -35.69
N ASP A 56 -17.39 -4.05 -36.00
CA ASP A 56 -17.76 -3.36 -37.24
C ASP A 56 -16.97 -3.84 -38.46
N GLY A 57 -16.01 -4.75 -38.27
CA GLY A 57 -15.26 -5.43 -39.34
C GLY A 57 -13.88 -4.84 -39.64
N PHE A 58 -13.42 -3.86 -38.86
CA PHE A 58 -12.04 -3.38 -38.98
C PHE A 58 -11.05 -4.43 -38.48
N SER A 59 -9.96 -4.65 -39.22
CA SER A 59 -8.88 -5.52 -38.73
C SER A 59 -8.00 -4.78 -37.73
N SER A 60 -7.38 -5.52 -36.82
CA SER A 60 -6.41 -4.95 -35.87
C SER A 60 -5.21 -4.32 -36.56
N THR A 61 -4.83 -4.82 -37.75
CA THR A 61 -3.76 -4.26 -38.58
C THR A 61 -4.16 -2.93 -39.21
N ASP A 62 -5.39 -2.78 -39.68
CA ASP A 62 -5.88 -1.52 -40.25
C ASP A 62 -5.95 -0.44 -39.16
N LEU A 63 -6.45 -0.79 -37.97
CA LEU A 63 -6.46 0.11 -36.81
C LEU A 63 -5.04 0.50 -36.38
N ALA A 64 -4.10 -0.45 -36.34
CA ALA A 64 -2.71 -0.17 -36.00
C ALA A 64 -2.04 0.75 -37.04
N SER A 65 -2.40 0.64 -38.32
CA SER A 65 -1.84 1.46 -39.41
C SER A 65 -2.15 2.96 -39.25
N ILE A 66 -3.28 3.29 -38.60
CA ILE A 66 -3.68 4.66 -38.26
C ILE A 66 -3.34 5.05 -36.82
N GLY A 67 -2.55 4.22 -36.12
CA GLY A 67 -2.08 4.47 -34.76
C GLY A 67 -3.05 4.10 -33.64
N ILE A 68 -4.17 3.45 -33.95
CA ILE A 68 -5.12 2.95 -32.94
C ILE A 68 -4.67 1.57 -32.48
N THR A 69 -4.22 1.50 -31.22
CA THR A 69 -3.80 0.23 -30.60
C THR A 69 -4.57 -0.02 -29.31
N ARG A 70 -4.83 -1.30 -29.01
CA ARG A 70 -5.62 -1.66 -27.83
C ARG A 70 -4.86 -1.31 -26.55
N HIS A 71 -5.44 -0.47 -25.71
CA HIS A 71 -4.82 -0.09 -24.45
C HIS A 71 -4.74 -1.27 -23.47
N ARG A 72 -3.62 -1.36 -22.75
CA ARG A 72 -3.38 -2.39 -21.72
C ARG A 72 -4.13 -2.05 -20.43
N ARG A 73 -4.57 -3.08 -19.70
CA ARG A 73 -5.10 -2.92 -18.34
C ARG A 73 -3.99 -2.49 -17.38
N LEU A 74 -4.34 -1.72 -16.35
CA LEU A 74 -3.39 -1.37 -15.29
C LEU A 74 -3.02 -2.62 -14.49
N TYR A 75 -1.72 -2.87 -14.35
CA TYR A 75 -1.20 -3.96 -13.49
C TYR A 75 -1.25 -3.53 -12.03
N GLY A 76 -1.47 -4.49 -11.13
CA GLY A 76 -1.50 -4.22 -9.69
C GLY A 76 -2.89 -3.94 -9.11
N GLU A 77 -3.96 -4.47 -9.73
CA GLU A 77 -5.13 -4.89 -8.95
C GLU A 77 -4.68 -5.97 -7.97
N ASN A 78 -4.02 -5.54 -6.90
CA ASN A 78 -3.95 -6.29 -5.68
C ASN A 78 -5.41 -6.47 -5.29
N LYS A 79 -6.01 -7.59 -5.69
CA LYS A 79 -6.98 -8.29 -4.87
C LYS A 79 -6.26 -8.53 -3.55
N ARG A 80 -6.21 -7.49 -2.69
CA ARG A 80 -5.89 -7.66 -1.29
C ARG A 80 -6.91 -8.69 -0.86
N LYS A 81 -6.45 -9.93 -0.70
CA LYS A 81 -7.26 -10.95 -0.05
C LYS A 81 -7.70 -10.27 1.23
N LYS A 82 -9.01 -10.13 1.38
CA LYS A 82 -9.62 -9.63 2.58
C LYS A 82 -9.30 -10.69 3.63
N ASP A 83 -8.13 -10.58 4.25
CA ASP A 83 -7.78 -11.41 5.38
C ASP A 83 -8.84 -11.10 6.43
N SER A 84 -9.82 -11.99 6.52
CA SER A 84 -10.76 -12.00 7.62
C SER A 84 -9.91 -12.17 8.87
N ALA A 85 -9.69 -11.08 9.59
CA ALA A 85 -9.16 -11.09 10.94
C ALA A 85 -10.19 -11.78 11.85
N THR A 86 -10.32 -13.09 11.72
CA THR A 86 -10.93 -13.94 12.73
C THR A 86 -9.82 -14.23 13.72
N ALA A 87 -9.59 -13.28 14.62
CA ALA A 87 -8.79 -13.48 15.81
C ALA A 87 -9.46 -14.57 16.66
N LYS A 88 -9.01 -15.82 16.51
CA LYS A 88 -9.20 -16.84 17.55
C LYS A 88 -7.98 -16.82 18.45
N SER A 89 -8.11 -16.10 19.56
CA SER A 89 -7.25 -16.23 20.72
C SER A 89 -7.43 -17.63 21.30
N PRO A 90 -6.38 -18.45 21.52
CA PRO A 90 -6.46 -19.57 22.43
C PRO A 90 -5.92 -19.12 23.79
N GLU A 91 -6.84 -18.77 24.69
CA GLU A 91 -6.53 -18.74 26.12
C GLU A 91 -6.34 -20.18 26.63
N ASN A 92 -5.17 -20.40 27.21
CA ASN A 92 -4.81 -21.35 28.28
C ASN A 92 -5.40 -22.77 28.32
N ALA A 93 -4.50 -23.75 28.25
CA ALA A 93 -4.65 -25.03 28.96
C ALA A 93 -3.28 -25.50 29.52
N GLY A 94 -3.08 -25.30 30.82
CA GLY A 94 -2.56 -26.34 31.71
C GLY A 94 -1.06 -26.69 31.71
N GLN A 95 -0.39 -26.22 32.77
CA GLN A 95 0.47 -27.00 33.68
C GLN A 95 1.89 -27.45 33.27
N ASN A 96 2.86 -26.90 34.02
CA ASN A 96 4.02 -27.51 34.73
C ASN A 96 5.04 -28.35 33.92
N SER A 97 6.35 -28.37 34.13
CA SER A 97 7.29 -27.78 35.10
C SER A 97 8.71 -28.14 34.61
N ASP A 98 9.72 -27.41 35.07
CA ASP A 98 11.14 -27.80 35.17
C ASP A 98 11.95 -28.16 33.90
N SER A 99 12.89 -27.30 33.54
CA SER A 99 14.32 -27.55 33.81
C SER A 99 15.18 -26.41 33.24
N ALA A 100 16.08 -25.92 34.08
CA ALA A 100 17.09 -24.93 33.75
C ALA A 100 18.21 -25.55 32.90
N THR A 101 18.69 -24.82 31.88
CA THR A 101 20.06 -25.01 31.39
C THR A 101 20.66 -23.67 30.96
N TYR A 102 21.59 -23.18 31.78
CA TYR A 102 22.59 -22.18 31.43
C TYR A 102 23.45 -22.66 30.25
N ASN A 103 23.81 -21.78 29.32
CA ASN A 103 25.12 -21.88 28.64
C ASN A 103 25.61 -20.51 28.14
N GLU A 104 26.39 -19.84 28.98
CA GLU A 104 27.47 -18.93 28.56
C GLU A 104 28.71 -19.76 28.20
N ASN A 105 29.32 -19.47 27.04
CA ASN A 105 30.74 -19.61 26.65
C ASN A 105 30.82 -20.07 25.18
N THR A 106 31.77 -19.71 24.32
CA THR A 106 32.93 -18.81 24.28
C THR A 106 33.45 -18.91 22.85
N ASN A 107 34.06 -17.83 22.36
CA ASN A 107 35.22 -17.77 21.47
C ASN A 107 35.51 -18.98 20.55
N ASN A 108 35.59 -18.71 19.24
CA ASN A 108 36.73 -19.19 18.46
C ASN A 108 36.98 -18.27 17.24
N ASP A 109 38.20 -17.74 17.21
CA ASP A 109 38.91 -17.26 16.01
C ASP A 109 38.71 -18.21 14.84
N HIS A 110 38.70 -17.70 13.60
CA HIS A 110 39.45 -18.27 12.49
C HIS A 110 39.59 -17.26 11.34
N HIS A 111 40.85 -17.02 11.00
CA HIS A 111 41.33 -16.25 9.86
C HIS A 111 40.74 -16.71 8.53
N ASN A 112 40.46 -15.77 7.64
CA ASN A 112 40.54 -16.01 6.20
C ASN A 112 40.90 -14.70 5.47
N GLU A 113 42.19 -14.41 5.38
CA GLU A 113 42.72 -13.50 4.36
C GLU A 113 43.04 -14.35 3.12
N GLY A 114 42.47 -13.98 1.97
CA GLY A 114 42.76 -14.58 0.68
C GLY A 114 43.09 -13.49 -0.34
N SER A 115 44.38 -13.36 -0.67
CA SER A 115 44.94 -12.82 -1.92
C SER A 115 46.24 -13.52 -2.20
#